data_AF-A0A1E3BKW1-F1
#
_entry.id   AF-A0A1E3BKW1-F1
#
_cell.length_a   1.000
_cell.length_b   1.000
_cell.length_c   1.000
_cell.angle_alpha   90.00
_cell.angle_beta   90.00
_cell.angle_gamma   90.00
#
_symmetry.space_group_name_H-M   'P 1'
#
loop_
_entity.id
_entity.type
_entity.pdbx_description
1 polymer ?
#
loop_
_entity_poly.entity_id
_entity_poly.type
_entity_poly.pdbx_seq_one_letter_code
_entity_poly.pdbx_strand_id
1 'polypeptide(L)'
;MPSTYQVFYRRPYTPIHFFTATAIMTILVFACVLAAYMSGPRSFAVLCILSTSFGGLSGAVTGLSVLAISIDPDTCWTTKRRVGGDGDGEERAVMVKRPLIGYKALRMEIETPDGYDGVWVDGYKYEDALIRL
;
A
#
# COMPACT_ATOMS: atom_id res chain seq x y z
N MET A 1 -14.46 -5.52 31.53
CA MET A 1 -13.14 -5.32 30.89
C MET A 1 -13.36 -4.38 29.71
N PRO A 2 -12.51 -3.37 29.47
CA PRO A 2 -12.63 -2.57 28.26
C PRO A 2 -12.51 -3.50 27.05
N SER A 3 -13.44 -3.41 26.10
CA SER A 3 -13.38 -4.20 24.87
C SER A 3 -12.14 -3.77 24.09
N THR A 4 -11.20 -4.70 23.90
CA THR A 4 -10.00 -4.42 23.12
C THR A 4 -10.38 -4.55 21.64
N TYR A 5 -10.43 -3.43 20.92
CA TYR A 5 -10.67 -3.44 19.48
C TYR A 5 -9.35 -3.48 18.70
N GLN A 6 -9.42 -4.01 17.48
CA GLN A 6 -8.37 -3.96 16.49
C GLN A 6 -8.77 -3.08 15.32
N VAL A 7 -7.80 -2.38 14.75
CA VAL A 7 -8.05 -1.44 13.66
C VAL A 7 -7.54 -2.03 12.35
N PHE A 8 -8.44 -2.17 11.39
CA PHE A 8 -8.14 -2.55 10.02
C PHE A 8 -8.54 -1.41 9.08
N TYR A 9 -7.95 -1.39 7.89
CA TYR A 9 -8.30 -0.44 6.84
C TYR A 9 -8.65 -1.18 5.57
N ARG A 10 -9.74 -0.78 4.91
CA ARG A 10 -10.11 -1.30 3.60
C ARG A 10 -9.29 -0.63 2.51
N ARG A 11 -8.96 -1.36 1.44
CA ARG A 11 -8.27 -0.79 0.27
C ARG A 11 -9.21 0.18 -0.47
N PRO A 12 -8.73 1.37 -0.88
CA PRO A 12 -9.51 2.30 -1.70
C PRO A 12 -9.61 1.86 -3.17
N TYR A 13 -8.81 0.87 -3.58
CA TYR A 13 -8.79 0.34 -4.94
C TYR A 13 -8.83 -1.19 -4.92
N THR A 14 -9.24 -1.77 -6.06
CA THR A 14 -9.11 -3.20 -6.31
C THR A 14 -7.75 -3.47 -6.97
N PRO A 15 -6.84 -4.24 -6.34
CA PRO A 15 -5.48 -4.46 -6.85
C PRO A 15 -5.46 -5.01 -8.28
N ILE A 16 -6.41 -5.88 -8.61
CA ILE A 16 -6.56 -6.46 -9.95
C ILE A 16 -6.83 -5.35 -10.98
N HIS A 17 -7.81 -4.47 -10.73
CA HIS A 17 -8.12 -3.39 -11.67
C HIS A 17 -6.97 -2.40 -11.83
N PHE A 18 -6.27 -2.07 -10.74
CA PHE A 18 -5.09 -1.21 -10.79
C PHE A 18 -3.99 -1.84 -11.65
N PHE A 19 -3.63 -3.09 -11.38
CA PHE A 19 -2.61 -3.81 -12.14
C PHE A 19 -2.98 -3.96 -13.62
N THR A 20 -4.23 -4.34 -13.91
CA THR A 20 -4.72 -4.47 -15.28
C THR A 20 -4.65 -3.14 -16.03
N ALA A 21 -5.08 -2.03 -15.41
CA ALA A 21 -5.02 -0.71 -16.03
C ALA A 21 -3.57 -0.28 -16.31
N THR A 22 -2.66 -0.46 -15.35
CA THR A 22 -1.24 -0.13 -15.50
C THR A 22 -0.58 -0.98 -16.60
N ALA A 23 -0.88 -2.27 -16.67
CA ALA A 23 -0.37 -3.17 -17.69
C ALA A 23 -0.84 -2.76 -19.10
N ILE A 24 -2.15 -2.49 -19.27
CA ILE A 24 -2.72 -2.04 -20.55
C ILE A 24 -2.07 -0.74 -21.00
N MET A 25 -1.95 0.25 -20.10
CA MET A 25 -1.32 1.54 -20.43
C MET A 25 0.13 1.36 -20.85
N THR A 26 0.89 0.51 -20.15
CA THR A 26 2.30 0.24 -20.48
C THR A 26 2.44 -0.41 -21.86
N ILE A 27 1.57 -1.40 -22.17
CA ILE A 27 1.57 -2.09 -23.47
C ILE A 27 1.21 -1.12 -24.60
N LEU A 28 0.18 -0.29 -24.42
CA LEU A 28 -0.23 0.69 -25.43
C LEU A 28 0.90 1.69 -25.73
N VAL A 29 1.53 2.22 -24.69
CA VAL A 29 2.65 3.16 -24.83
C VAL A 29 3.83 2.49 -25.54
N PHE A 30 4.18 1.27 -25.15
CA PHE A 30 5.23 0.51 -25.81
C PHE A 30 4.93 0.25 -27.29
N ALA A 31 3.70 -0.15 -27.62
CA ALA A 31 3.27 -0.35 -29.00
C ALA A 31 3.34 0.94 -29.83
N CYS A 32 2.93 2.08 -29.27
CA CYS A 32 3.06 3.39 -29.92
C CYS A 32 4.53 3.75 -30.17
N VAL A 33 5.42 3.54 -29.19
CA VAL A 33 6.85 3.80 -29.33
C VAL A 33 7.48 2.89 -30.38
N LEU A 34 7.10 1.62 -30.44
CA LEU A 34 7.60 0.67 -31.43
C LEU A 34 7.10 1.01 -32.84
N ALA A 35 5.80 1.26 -33.00
CA ALA A 35 5.20 1.69 -34.26
C ALA A 35 5.85 2.99 -34.76
N ALA A 36 6.10 3.91 -33.82
CA ALA A 36 6.91 5.07 -34.08
C ALA A 36 8.30 4.60 -34.58
N TYR A 37 9.09 3.87 -33.80
CA TYR A 37 10.45 3.48 -34.18
C TYR A 37 10.56 2.87 -35.61
N MET A 38 9.57 2.08 -36.03
CA MET A 38 9.53 1.45 -37.36
C MET A 38 9.18 2.38 -38.53
N SER A 39 8.72 3.61 -38.28
CA SER A 39 8.17 4.52 -39.31
C SER A 39 9.21 5.33 -40.13
N GLY A 40 10.50 4.96 -40.13
CA GLY A 40 11.52 5.51 -41.04
C GLY A 40 12.40 6.63 -40.44
N PRO A 41 13.18 7.35 -41.27
CA PRO A 41 14.17 8.33 -40.79
C PRO A 41 13.49 9.51 -40.11
N ARG A 42 13.97 9.83 -38.91
CA ARG A 42 13.33 10.79 -38.00
C ARG A 42 14.20 11.99 -37.77
N SER A 43 13.57 13.17 -37.75
CA SER A 43 14.21 14.36 -37.23
C SER A 43 14.52 14.17 -35.74
N PHE A 44 15.62 14.77 -35.30
CA PHE A 44 16.04 14.78 -33.90
C PHE A 44 14.91 15.22 -32.95
N ALA A 45 14.08 16.18 -33.37
CA ALA A 45 12.91 16.64 -32.64
C ALA A 45 11.91 15.51 -32.32
N VAL A 46 11.63 14.62 -33.26
CA VAL A 46 10.71 13.48 -33.05
C VAL A 46 11.29 12.49 -32.03
N LEU A 47 12.60 12.25 -32.05
CA LEU A 47 13.28 11.39 -31.07
C LEU A 47 13.21 12.00 -29.66
N CYS A 48 13.45 13.31 -29.51
CA CYS A 48 13.35 14.00 -28.22
C CYS A 48 11.93 13.95 -27.64
N ILE A 49 10.90 14.17 -28.46
CA ILE A 49 9.49 14.11 -28.04
C ILE A 49 9.13 12.69 -27.60
N LEU A 50 9.57 11.65 -28.32
CA LEU A 50 9.32 10.26 -27.95
C LEU A 50 10.02 9.87 -26.65
N SER A 51 11.29 10.28 -26.48
CA SER A 51 12.03 9.99 -25.25
C SER A 51 11.41 10.67 -24.03
N THR A 52 11.01 11.93 -24.16
CA THR A 52 10.40 12.69 -23.05
C THR A 52 9.04 12.15 -22.69
N SER A 53 8.20 11.80 -23.67
CA SER A 53 6.88 11.22 -23.41
C SER A 53 6.99 9.83 -22.79
N PHE A 54 7.91 8.98 -23.25
CA PHE A 54 8.15 7.67 -22.65
C PHE A 54 8.69 7.79 -21.21
N GLY A 55 9.66 8.67 -20.98
CA GLY A 55 10.19 8.95 -19.64
C GLY A 55 9.11 9.47 -18.68
N GLY A 56 8.27 10.40 -19.14
CA GLY A 56 7.16 10.92 -18.34
C GLY A 56 6.11 9.86 -18.00
N LEU A 57 5.69 9.05 -18.99
CA LEU A 57 4.69 8.00 -18.79
C LEU A 57 5.19 6.88 -17.88
N SER A 58 6.42 6.42 -18.10
CA SER A 58 7.05 5.42 -17.22
C SER A 58 7.21 5.96 -15.81
N GLY A 59 7.68 7.20 -15.64
CA GLY A 59 7.76 7.88 -14.36
C GLY A 59 6.41 7.99 -13.65
N ALA A 60 5.35 8.36 -14.38
CA ALA A 60 3.99 8.43 -13.83
C ALA A 60 3.49 7.06 -13.37
N VAL A 61 3.70 6.00 -14.16
CA VAL A 61 3.34 4.63 -13.80
C VAL A 61 4.07 4.15 -12.55
N THR A 62 5.39 4.37 -12.48
CA THR A 62 6.18 4.02 -11.31
C THR A 62 5.73 4.81 -10.09
N GLY A 63 5.51 6.12 -10.23
CA GLY A 63 5.01 6.99 -9.15
C GLY A 63 3.66 6.53 -8.62
N LEU A 64 2.69 6.26 -9.50
CA LEU A 64 1.38 5.74 -9.11
C LEU A 64 1.47 4.38 -8.42
N SER A 65 2.38 3.51 -8.86
CA SER A 65 2.59 2.19 -8.26
C SER A 65 3.16 2.30 -6.84
N VAL A 66 4.14 3.18 -6.63
CA VAL A 66 4.70 3.45 -5.29
C VAL A 66 3.64 4.05 -4.38
N LEU A 67 2.82 4.98 -4.89
CA LEU A 67 1.69 5.53 -4.14
C LEU A 67 0.68 4.46 -3.77
N ALA A 68 0.30 3.58 -4.70
CA ALA A 68 -0.61 2.47 -4.46
C ALA A 68 -0.09 1.54 -3.36
N ILE A 69 1.18 1.14 -3.42
CA ILE A 69 1.82 0.32 -2.36
C ILE A 69 1.81 1.06 -1.02
N SER A 70 2.08 2.37 -1.01
CA SER A 70 2.16 3.18 0.21
C SER A 70 0.81 3.33 0.92
N ILE A 71 -0.29 3.34 0.15
CA ILE A 71 -1.66 3.41 0.69
C ILE A 71 -2.29 2.02 0.86
N ASP A 72 -1.60 0.94 0.45
CA ASP A 72 -2.08 -0.41 0.63
C ASP A 72 -2.03 -0.74 2.14
N PRO A 73 -3.16 -1.09 2.76
CA PRO A 73 -3.20 -1.42 4.18
C PRO A 73 -2.36 -2.65 4.54
N ASP A 74 -2.04 -3.52 3.56
CA ASP A 74 -1.13 -4.64 3.77
C ASP A 74 0.33 -4.19 3.96
N THR A 75 0.69 -2.99 3.48
CA THR A 75 2.00 -2.40 3.70
C THR A 75 2.08 -1.87 5.13
N CYS A 76 2.36 -2.80 6.04
CA CYS A 76 2.42 -2.55 7.47
C CYS A 76 3.86 -2.39 7.96
N TRP A 77 4.07 -1.37 8.80
CA TRP A 77 5.23 -1.29 9.68
C TRP A 77 4.99 -2.19 10.90
N THR A 78 5.92 -3.11 11.14
CA THR A 78 5.83 -4.06 12.25
C THR A 78 6.80 -3.69 13.36
N THR A 79 6.31 -3.53 14.58
CA THR A 79 7.12 -3.16 15.76
C THR A 79 6.90 -4.11 16.92
N LYS A 80 7.93 -4.30 17.74
CA LYS A 80 7.80 -5.01 19.03
C LYS A 80 7.41 -4.01 20.10
N ARG A 81 6.32 -4.26 20.82
CA ARG A 81 5.89 -3.47 21.97
C ARG A 81 5.74 -4.37 23.19
N ARG A 82 6.21 -3.91 24.35
CA ARG A 82 5.93 -4.60 25.62
C ARG A 82 4.58 -4.15 26.15
N VAL A 83 3.77 -5.10 26.59
CA VAL A 83 2.44 -4.92 27.16
C VAL A 83 2.36 -5.73 28.45
N GLY A 84 1.72 -5.19 29.49
CA GLY A 84 1.79 -5.71 30.86
C GLY A 84 2.93 -5.06 31.66
N GLY A 85 2.69 -4.79 32.95
CA GLY A 85 3.67 -4.18 33.86
C GLY A 85 3.12 -3.34 35.01
N ASP A 86 1.81 -3.04 35.05
CA ASP A 86 1.22 -2.16 36.08
C ASP A 86 0.53 -2.90 37.24
N GLY A 87 0.82 -4.19 37.41
CA GLY A 87 0.29 -5.02 38.50
C GLY A 87 0.35 -6.52 38.17
N ASP A 88 1.25 -7.24 38.85
CA ASP A 88 1.40 -8.71 38.94
C ASP A 88 1.42 -9.58 37.67
N GLY A 89 1.33 -9.01 36.46
CA GLY A 89 1.45 -9.73 35.19
C GLY A 89 2.87 -9.69 34.61
N GLU A 90 3.34 -10.81 34.05
CA GLU A 90 4.60 -10.86 33.29
C GLU A 90 4.58 -9.86 32.12
N GLU A 91 5.65 -9.07 31.96
CA GLU A 91 5.86 -8.26 30.76
C GLU A 91 5.91 -9.17 29.52
N ARG A 92 4.93 -9.03 28.63
CA ARG A 92 4.91 -9.77 27.38
C ARG A 92 5.24 -8.87 26.19
N ALA A 93 6.16 -9.30 25.35
CA ALA A 93 6.41 -8.65 24.06
C ALA A 93 5.35 -9.11 23.03
N VAL A 94 4.64 -8.15 22.45
CA VAL A 94 3.66 -8.36 21.38
C VAL A 94 4.12 -7.66 20.10
N MET A 95 3.88 -8.30 18.96
CA MET A 95 4.13 -7.71 17.65
C MET A 95 2.94 -6.85 17.24
N VAL A 96 3.19 -5.58 16.96
CA VAL A 96 2.19 -4.60 16.53
C VAL A 96 2.37 -4.31 15.05
N LYS A 97 1.30 -4.45 14.27
CA LYS A 97 1.24 -4.04 12.86
C LYS A 97 0.49 -2.73 12.74
N ARG A 98 1.08 -1.78 12.02
CA ARG A 98 0.47 -0.48 11.68
C ARG A 98 0.63 -0.22 10.19
N PRO A 99 -0.46 0.00 9.44
CA PRO A 99 -0.36 0.47 8.07
C PRO A 99 0.41 1.80 8.00
N LEU A 100 1.12 2.05 6.89
CA LEU A 100 1.81 3.33 6.71
C LEU A 100 0.81 4.49 6.64
N ILE A 101 -0.21 4.36 5.78
CA ILE A 101 -1.25 5.35 5.56
C ILE A 101 -2.62 4.68 5.74
N GLY A 102 -3.52 5.33 6.47
CA GLY A 102 -4.88 4.86 6.68
C GLY A 102 -5.90 5.98 6.53
N TYR A 103 -6.86 5.80 5.63
CA TYR A 103 -7.97 6.73 5.45
C TYR A 103 -9.04 6.50 6.52
N LYS A 104 -9.44 7.56 7.24
CA LYS A 104 -10.46 7.46 8.30
C LYS A 104 -11.78 6.89 7.79
N ALA A 105 -12.17 7.25 6.55
CA ALA A 105 -13.40 6.74 5.92
C ALA A 105 -13.37 5.24 5.60
N LEU A 106 -12.19 4.61 5.58
CA LEU A 106 -12.00 3.19 5.28
C LEU A 106 -11.57 2.38 6.51
N ARG A 107 -11.57 3.02 7.69
CA ARG A 107 -11.22 2.39 8.97
C ARG A 107 -12.35 1.47 9.42
N MET A 108 -11.97 0.30 9.90
CA MET A 108 -12.86 -0.70 10.48
C MET A 108 -12.33 -1.08 11.85
N GLU A 109 -13.18 -1.03 12.86
CA GLU A 109 -12.89 -1.55 14.19
C GLU A 109 -13.50 -2.93 14.32
N ILE A 110 -12.71 -3.91 14.72
CA ILE A 110 -13.15 -5.27 14.95
C ILE A 110 -12.83 -5.62 16.40
N GLU A 111 -13.82 -6.08 17.15
CA GLU A 111 -13.60 -6.53 18.53
C GLU A 111 -12.63 -7.73 18.53
N THR A 112 -11.61 -7.65 19.38
CA THR A 112 -10.69 -8.77 19.56
C THR A 112 -11.45 -9.90 20.26
N PRO A 113 -11.36 -11.16 19.79
CA PRO A 113 -11.99 -12.28 20.47
C PRO A 113 -11.56 -12.35 21.95
N ASP A 114 -12.54 -12.61 22.82
CA ASP A 114 -12.30 -12.79 24.25
C ASP A 114 -11.25 -13.88 24.48
N GLY A 115 -10.27 -13.59 25.35
CA GLY A 115 -9.18 -14.52 25.69
C GLY A 115 -7.87 -14.32 24.90
N TYR A 116 -7.82 -13.40 23.93
CA TYR A 116 -6.59 -13.13 23.17
C TYR A 116 -5.80 -11.89 23.63
N ASP A 117 -6.19 -11.25 24.74
CA ASP A 117 -5.48 -10.11 25.35
C ASP A 117 -5.12 -8.99 24.35
N GLY A 118 -6.02 -8.71 23.40
CA GLY A 118 -5.80 -7.69 22.38
C GLY A 118 -4.90 -8.09 21.21
N VAL A 119 -4.50 -9.35 21.12
CA VAL A 119 -3.74 -9.93 20.01
C VAL A 119 -4.71 -10.67 19.08
N TRP A 120 -4.46 -10.66 17.77
CA TRP A 120 -5.30 -11.39 16.80
C TRP A 120 -4.91 -12.86 16.75
N VAL A 121 -5.70 -13.67 16.03
CA VAL A 121 -5.46 -15.11 15.86
C VAL A 121 -4.10 -15.40 15.20
N ASP A 122 -3.56 -14.46 14.42
CA ASP A 122 -2.25 -14.56 13.78
C ASP A 122 -1.06 -14.15 14.66
N GLY A 123 -1.31 -13.79 15.93
CA GLY A 123 -0.27 -13.36 16.88
C GLY A 123 0.13 -11.88 16.78
N TYR A 124 -0.55 -11.08 15.95
CA TYR A 124 -0.29 -9.64 15.83
C TYR A 124 -1.39 -8.80 16.46
N LYS A 125 -1.03 -7.64 17.01
CA LYS A 125 -1.97 -6.59 17.37
C LYS A 125 -2.03 -5.56 16.24
N TYR A 126 -3.21 -5.35 15.68
CA TYR A 126 -3.43 -4.37 14.63
C TYR A 126 -3.86 -3.04 15.23
N GLU A 127 -3.05 -2.01 15.00
CA GLU A 127 -3.29 -0.65 15.48
C GLU A 127 -3.49 0.31 14.31
N ASP A 128 -3.93 1.53 14.63
CA ASP A 128 -4.13 2.59 13.64
C ASP A 128 -2.85 2.86 12.80
N ALA A 129 -3.07 3.35 11.58
CA ALA A 129 -2.01 3.72 10.68
C ALA A 129 -1.09 4.82 11.23
N LEU A 130 0.16 4.83 10.78
CA LEU A 130 1.16 5.84 11.14
C LEU A 130 0.72 7.24 10.71
N ILE A 131 0.23 7.37 9.48
CA ILE A 131 -0.34 8.60 8.94
C ILE A 131 -1.83 8.37 8.70
N ARG A 132 -2.66 9.24 9.28
CA ARG A 132 -4.12 9.17 9.11
C ARG A 132 -4.60 10.34 8.26
N LEU A 133 -5.30 10.02 7.18
CA LEU A 133 -5.89 10.99 6.27
C LEU A 133 -7.42 11.00 6.44
#